data_AF-A0A5E4A633-F1
#
_entry.id   AF-A0A5E4A633-F1
#
_cell.length_a   1.000
_cell.length_b   1.000
_cell.length_c   1.000
_cell.angle_alpha   90.00
_cell.angle_beta   90.00
_cell.angle_gamma   90.00
#
_symmetry.space_group_name_H-M   'P 1'
#
loop_
_entity.id
_entity.type
_entity.pdbx_description
1 polymer ?
#
loop_
_entity_poly.entity_id
_entity_poly.type
_entity_poly.pdbx_seq_one_letter_code
_entity_poly.pdbx_strand_id
1 'polypeptide(L)'
;MLFRVPLPHVMGNVRLQRLAGYVIVRYQSAFTLAWDGASAVYIKMSPEFLGWTKGLCGNNNADPQDDLMTSYGKLTDDVAEFVHSWQELLPNHPPGPTTSSLPRPPCLQQNPGTMQGVYERCEALLRPPFDVCHAYVSPLPFAASCTSDLCQSGSDEATWCRALAEYARACAQAGRPLQGWRTQLWQCTVHCKEKDFTYNECIACCPASCQSRTSCVDSEIACVDGCYCPNAECSVTGDIHFTTFDGRRYTFPATCQYILAKSRSSGTFTVTLQNAPCGLNQDGACVQSVSVILHQDPRRQVTLTQAGDVLLFDQYKITPPYTDDAFEIRRLSSVFLRVRTNVGVRVLYDREGLRLYLQVDQRWVEDTVGLCGTFNGNTQDDFLYVPLPRNRKAKGRRVLCGKVSRDTTRKCLLWAPAVPHVQP
;
A
#
# COMPACT_ATOMS: atom_id res chain seq x y z
N MET A 1 15.06 22.86 -27.56
CA MET A 1 15.53 21.46 -27.56
C MET A 1 14.79 20.72 -26.46
N LEU A 2 14.07 19.65 -26.79
CA LEU A 2 13.49 18.75 -25.79
C LEU A 2 14.57 17.72 -25.42
N PHE A 3 15.01 17.72 -24.17
CA PHE A 3 15.95 16.73 -23.64
C PHE A 3 15.18 15.57 -23.05
N ARG A 4 15.48 14.34 -23.49
CA ARG A 4 14.95 13.12 -22.87
C ARG A 4 15.79 12.80 -21.64
N VAL A 5 15.14 12.67 -20.49
CA VAL A 5 15.81 12.29 -19.24
C VAL A 5 15.47 10.83 -18.90
N PRO A 6 16.46 10.01 -18.52
CA PRO A 6 16.20 8.68 -17.97
C PRO A 6 15.63 8.83 -16.56
N LEU A 7 14.64 8.00 -16.20
CA LEU A 7 14.06 7.96 -14.85
C LEU A 7 14.71 6.82 -14.03
N PRO A 8 14.96 7.01 -12.72
CA PRO A 8 14.67 8.20 -11.92
C PRO A 8 15.60 9.37 -12.22
N HIS A 9 15.11 10.60 -12.03
CA HIS A 9 15.84 11.83 -12.30
C HIS A 9 15.57 12.89 -11.25
N VAL A 10 16.58 13.70 -10.92
CA VAL A 10 16.45 14.82 -9.97
C VAL A 10 16.91 16.09 -10.65
N MET A 11 16.04 17.10 -10.67
CA MET A 11 16.28 18.43 -11.25
C MET A 11 16.04 19.50 -10.20
N GLY A 12 17.08 19.84 -9.45
CA GLY A 12 16.99 20.74 -8.30
C GLY A 12 15.98 20.21 -7.28
N ASN A 13 14.85 20.90 -7.19
CA ASN A 13 13.75 20.61 -6.26
C ASN A 13 12.72 19.60 -6.78
N VAL A 14 12.84 19.20 -8.06
CA VAL A 14 11.95 18.24 -8.70
C VAL A 14 12.59 16.85 -8.67
N ARG A 15 11.83 15.86 -8.21
CA ARG A 15 12.20 14.44 -8.32
C ARG A 15 11.20 13.75 -9.23
N LEU A 16 11.71 13.02 -10.22
CA LEU A 16 10.92 12.24 -11.16
C LEU A 16 11.27 10.77 -11.02
N GLN A 17 10.26 9.91 -10.99
CA GLN A 17 10.43 8.46 -10.96
C GLN A 17 9.33 7.77 -11.75
N ARG A 18 9.59 6.54 -12.21
CA ARG A 18 8.57 5.68 -12.80
C ARG A 18 8.23 4.57 -11.81
N LEU A 19 6.95 4.38 -11.53
CA LEU A 19 6.47 3.36 -10.62
C LEU A 19 5.16 2.75 -11.14
N ALA A 20 5.14 1.44 -11.34
CA ALA A 20 3.94 0.69 -11.71
C ALA A 20 3.14 1.25 -12.91
N GLY A 21 3.83 1.86 -13.87
CA GLY A 21 3.23 2.52 -15.04
C GLY A 21 3.15 4.04 -14.91
N TYR A 22 3.06 4.56 -13.69
CA TYR A 22 2.98 6.00 -13.41
C TYR A 22 4.33 6.70 -13.55
N VAL A 23 4.28 7.93 -14.05
CA VAL A 23 5.32 8.94 -13.84
C VAL A 23 4.94 9.73 -12.59
N ILE A 24 5.74 9.59 -11.54
CA ILE A 24 5.57 10.31 -10.29
C ILE A 24 6.53 11.50 -10.30
N VAL A 25 5.98 12.69 -10.09
CA VAL A 25 6.71 13.94 -9.97
C VAL A 25 6.48 14.49 -8.57
N ARG A 26 7.56 14.75 -7.85
CA ARG A 26 7.49 15.46 -6.57
C ARG A 26 8.25 16.76 -6.65
N TYR A 27 7.63 17.82 -6.15
CA TYR A 27 8.28 19.10 -5.96
C TYR A 27 8.45 19.37 -4.46
N GLN A 28 9.70 19.29 -3.98
CA GLN A 28 10.05 19.44 -2.56
C GLN A 28 9.09 18.69 -1.62
N SER A 29 8.46 19.38 -0.67
CA SER A 29 7.36 18.89 0.16
C SER A 29 6.01 19.46 -0.26
N ALA A 30 5.91 20.23 -1.35
CA ALA A 30 4.70 20.98 -1.67
C ALA A 30 3.59 20.13 -2.32
N PHE A 31 3.95 19.30 -3.30
CA PHE A 31 2.99 18.43 -3.96
C PHE A 31 3.64 17.18 -4.55
N THR A 32 2.80 16.16 -4.73
CA THR A 32 3.11 14.97 -5.53
C THR A 32 2.09 14.82 -6.65
N LEU A 33 2.58 14.62 -7.87
CA LEU A 33 1.79 14.33 -9.05
C LEU A 33 2.06 12.89 -9.50
N ALA A 34 1.02 12.16 -9.85
CA ALA A 34 1.11 10.86 -10.51
C ALA A 34 0.33 10.89 -11.81
N TRP A 35 0.99 10.53 -12.92
CA TRP A 35 0.38 10.45 -14.24
C TRP A 35 0.57 9.08 -14.85
N ASP A 36 -0.52 8.45 -15.27
CA ASP A 36 -0.52 7.10 -15.88
C ASP A 36 0.07 7.08 -17.31
N GLY A 37 0.29 8.25 -17.93
CA GLY A 37 0.75 8.37 -19.30
C GLY A 37 -0.37 8.31 -20.35
N ALA A 38 -1.63 8.22 -19.93
CA ALA A 38 -2.78 8.04 -20.82
C ALA A 38 -3.95 8.98 -20.46
N SER A 39 -4.64 8.71 -19.35
CA SER A 39 -5.95 9.32 -19.06
C SER A 39 -6.08 9.92 -17.66
N ALA A 40 -5.22 9.54 -16.73
CA ALA A 40 -5.39 9.89 -15.31
C ALA A 40 -4.20 10.67 -14.77
N VAL A 41 -4.48 11.86 -14.24
CA VAL A 41 -3.52 12.71 -13.54
C VAL A 41 -4.04 12.94 -12.13
N TYR A 42 -3.24 12.59 -11.14
CA TYR A 42 -3.52 12.82 -9.73
C TYR A 42 -2.53 13.83 -9.18
N ILE A 43 -3.04 14.81 -8.44
CA ILE A 43 -2.22 15.80 -7.75
C ILE A 43 -2.64 15.77 -6.29
N LYS A 44 -1.68 15.55 -5.40
CA LYS A 44 -1.89 15.68 -3.96
C LYS A 44 -1.02 16.80 -3.43
N MET A 45 -1.69 17.82 -2.90
CA MET A 45 -1.07 18.97 -2.25
C MET A 45 -0.74 18.63 -0.81
N SER A 46 0.34 19.22 -0.31
CA SER A 46 0.68 19.15 1.10
C SER A 46 -0.26 20.02 1.94
N PRO A 47 -0.58 19.64 3.19
CA PRO A 47 -1.55 20.36 4.02
C PRO A 47 -1.24 21.85 4.23
N GLU A 48 0.03 22.27 4.16
CA GLU A 48 0.41 23.68 4.27
C GLU A 48 -0.07 24.57 3.10
N PHE A 49 -0.55 23.98 2.01
CA PHE A 49 -1.12 24.69 0.85
C PHE A 49 -2.66 24.69 0.84
N LEU A 50 -3.31 24.42 1.98
CA LEU A 50 -4.76 24.51 2.12
C LEU A 50 -5.26 25.93 1.85
N GLY A 51 -6.12 26.11 0.84
CA GLY A 51 -6.68 27.40 0.42
C GLY A 51 -5.80 28.22 -0.53
N TRP A 52 -4.66 27.68 -0.98
CA TRP A 52 -3.67 28.43 -1.78
C TRP A 52 -3.77 28.17 -3.27
N THR A 53 -4.52 27.15 -3.69
CA THR A 53 -4.61 26.79 -5.11
C THR A 53 -5.61 27.69 -5.83
N LYS A 54 -5.45 27.77 -7.15
CA LYS A 54 -6.44 28.29 -8.08
C LYS A 54 -6.31 27.49 -9.38
N GLY A 55 -7.41 27.30 -10.09
CA GLY A 55 -7.43 26.56 -11.34
C GLY A 55 -8.62 25.61 -11.41
N LEU A 56 -8.55 24.66 -12.35
CA LEU A 56 -9.61 23.67 -12.58
C LEU A 56 -9.83 22.70 -11.41
N CYS A 57 -8.87 22.57 -10.50
CA CYS A 57 -8.99 21.77 -9.28
C CYS A 57 -9.48 22.58 -8.08
N GLY A 58 -10.01 23.80 -8.29
CA GLY A 58 -10.54 24.63 -7.23
C GLY A 58 -9.47 25.29 -6.35
N ASN A 59 -9.90 25.74 -5.18
CA ASN A 59 -9.07 26.56 -4.27
C ASN A 59 -8.48 25.78 -3.08
N ASN A 60 -8.84 24.49 -2.95
CA ASN A 60 -8.34 23.58 -1.91
C ASN A 60 -8.66 24.07 -0.47
N ASN A 61 -9.84 24.66 -0.25
CA ASN A 61 -10.29 25.09 1.09
C ASN A 61 -11.29 24.12 1.77
N ALA A 62 -11.59 23.00 1.11
CA ALA A 62 -12.58 21.99 1.51
C ALA A 62 -14.06 22.43 1.46
N ASP A 63 -14.37 23.50 0.73
CA ASP A 63 -15.73 23.92 0.40
C ASP A 63 -16.02 23.74 -1.10
N PRO A 64 -16.76 22.69 -1.50
CA PRO A 64 -17.05 22.45 -2.91
C PRO A 64 -17.98 23.51 -3.52
N GLN A 65 -18.60 24.39 -2.72
CA GLN A 65 -19.53 25.41 -3.23
C GLN A 65 -18.81 26.60 -3.87
N ASP A 66 -17.52 26.80 -3.60
CA ASP A 66 -16.74 27.93 -4.13
C ASP A 66 -15.61 27.52 -5.08
N ASP A 67 -15.55 26.23 -5.46
CA ASP A 67 -14.52 25.68 -6.35
C ASP A 67 -14.63 26.19 -7.79
N LEU A 68 -15.83 26.54 -8.26
CA LEU A 68 -16.08 27.07 -9.61
C LEU A 68 -15.78 28.58 -9.72
N MET A 69 -14.61 28.98 -9.24
CA MET A 69 -14.09 30.35 -9.33
C MET A 69 -13.30 30.55 -10.62
N THR A 70 -13.71 31.50 -11.45
CA THR A 70 -13.02 31.82 -12.71
C THR A 70 -11.65 32.44 -12.47
N SER A 71 -10.79 32.45 -13.50
CA SER A 71 -9.45 33.06 -13.43
C SER A 71 -9.45 34.55 -13.07
N TYR A 72 -10.54 35.25 -13.38
CA TYR A 72 -10.74 36.66 -13.05
C TYR A 72 -11.56 36.89 -11.77
N GLY A 73 -11.79 35.84 -10.97
CA GLY A 73 -12.33 35.94 -9.61
C GLY A 73 -13.86 36.03 -9.51
N LYS A 74 -14.59 35.51 -10.48
CA LYS A 74 -16.06 35.40 -10.45
C LYS A 74 -16.46 33.97 -10.07
N LEU A 75 -17.33 33.83 -9.08
CA LEU A 75 -18.01 32.54 -8.80
C LEU A 75 -19.10 32.31 -9.85
N THR A 76 -19.14 31.13 -10.45
CA THR A 76 -20.11 30.78 -11.50
C THR A 76 -20.64 29.36 -11.33
N ASP A 77 -21.90 29.13 -11.74
CA ASP A 77 -22.49 27.81 -11.90
C ASP A 77 -22.37 27.30 -13.35
N ASP A 78 -21.94 28.16 -14.29
CA ASP A 78 -21.64 27.79 -15.67
C ASP A 78 -20.25 27.16 -15.77
N VAL A 79 -20.24 25.82 -15.84
CA VAL A 79 -19.03 25.01 -16.02
C VAL A 79 -18.25 25.43 -17.28
N ALA A 80 -18.93 25.85 -18.36
CA ALA A 80 -18.26 26.30 -19.58
C ALA A 80 -17.47 27.58 -19.34
N GLU A 81 -18.08 28.57 -18.67
CA GLU A 81 -17.43 29.82 -18.30
C GLU A 81 -16.24 29.55 -17.38
N PHE A 82 -16.41 28.71 -16.37
CA PHE A 82 -15.34 28.29 -15.47
C PHE A 82 -14.16 27.69 -16.23
N VAL A 83 -14.38 26.65 -17.05
CA VAL A 83 -13.31 25.93 -17.77
C VAL A 83 -12.59 26.84 -18.77
N HIS A 84 -13.33 27.62 -19.56
CA HIS A 84 -12.72 28.51 -20.55
C HIS A 84 -11.93 29.66 -19.90
N SER A 85 -12.31 30.11 -18.71
CA SER A 85 -11.56 31.16 -18.00
C SER A 85 -10.13 30.75 -17.67
N TRP A 86 -9.87 29.45 -17.50
CA TRP A 86 -8.56 28.88 -17.16
C TRP A 86 -7.76 28.41 -18.38
N GLN A 87 -8.20 28.75 -19.59
CA GLN A 87 -7.50 28.36 -20.82
C GLN A 87 -6.23 29.20 -21.02
N GLU A 88 -5.08 28.53 -21.07
CA GLU A 88 -3.79 29.13 -21.40
C GLU A 88 -3.46 28.98 -22.89
N LEU A 89 -2.92 30.03 -23.51
CA LEU A 89 -2.50 30.00 -24.91
C LEU A 89 -1.13 29.32 -25.04
N LEU A 90 -1.03 28.34 -25.94
CA LEU A 90 0.25 27.74 -26.30
C LEU A 90 1.18 28.79 -26.91
N PRO A 91 2.46 28.86 -26.50
CA PRO A 91 3.44 29.71 -27.16
C PRO A 91 3.50 29.37 -28.65
N ASN A 92 3.33 30.38 -29.52
CA ASN A 92 3.36 30.28 -30.99
C ASN A 92 2.16 29.61 -31.69
N HIS A 93 1.02 29.39 -31.01
CA HIS A 93 -0.21 29.06 -31.70
C HIS A 93 -1.08 30.31 -31.93
N PRO A 94 -1.54 30.59 -33.16
CA PRO A 94 -2.57 31.61 -33.37
C PRO A 94 -3.82 31.23 -32.56
N PRO A 95 -4.60 32.20 -32.08
CA PRO A 95 -5.86 31.89 -31.39
C PRO A 95 -6.69 30.98 -32.30
N GLY A 96 -6.91 29.74 -31.85
CA GLY A 96 -7.82 28.84 -32.54
C GLY A 96 -9.22 29.45 -32.57
N PRO A 97 -10.11 29.01 -33.47
CA PRO A 97 -11.50 29.44 -33.44
C PRO A 97 -12.05 29.15 -32.03
N THR A 98 -12.39 30.19 -31.29
CA THR A 98 -13.12 30.10 -30.03
C THR A 98 -14.50 29.55 -30.35
N THR A 99 -14.64 28.22 -30.38
CA THR A 99 -15.95 27.58 -30.38
C THR A 99 -16.58 27.86 -29.04
N SER A 100 -17.43 28.88 -28.99
CA SER A 100 -18.09 29.38 -27.77
C SER A 100 -19.19 28.45 -27.24
N SER A 101 -19.43 27.31 -27.88
CA SER A 101 -20.46 26.35 -27.46
C SER A 101 -19.80 25.04 -27.04
N LEU A 102 -20.07 24.62 -25.80
CA LEU A 102 -19.76 23.26 -25.38
C LEU A 102 -20.38 22.24 -26.35
N PRO A 103 -19.66 21.15 -26.68
CA PRO A 103 -20.26 20.03 -27.38
C PRO A 103 -21.53 19.57 -26.63
N ARG A 104 -22.59 19.23 -27.36
CA ARG A 104 -23.79 18.65 -26.73
C ARG A 104 -23.39 17.44 -25.89
N PRO A 105 -23.92 17.29 -24.65
CA PRO A 105 -23.61 16.16 -23.79
C PRO A 105 -23.66 14.82 -24.55
N PRO A 106 -22.62 13.98 -24.46
CA PRO A 106 -22.46 12.79 -25.29
C PRO A 106 -23.67 11.85 -25.24
N CYS A 107 -24.25 11.69 -24.04
CA CYS A 107 -25.40 10.82 -23.82
C CYS A 107 -26.71 11.34 -24.42
N LEU A 108 -26.85 12.66 -24.64
CA LEU A 108 -28.04 13.22 -25.31
C LEU A 108 -28.09 12.86 -26.80
N GLN A 109 -26.98 12.37 -27.36
CA GLN A 109 -26.88 11.96 -28.75
C GLN A 109 -27.16 10.45 -28.93
N GLN A 110 -27.35 9.71 -27.83
CA GLN A 110 -27.51 8.25 -27.84
C GLN A 110 -28.98 7.83 -27.86
N ASN A 111 -29.23 6.64 -28.42
CA ASN A 111 -30.57 6.04 -28.44
C ASN A 111 -30.93 5.44 -27.06
N PRO A 112 -32.23 5.37 -26.68
CA PRO A 112 -32.66 4.86 -25.39
C PRO A 112 -32.17 3.44 -25.05
N GLY A 113 -32.15 2.53 -26.04
CA GLY A 113 -31.66 1.16 -25.85
C GLY A 113 -30.17 1.08 -25.52
N THR A 114 -29.35 1.93 -26.15
CA THR A 114 -27.91 2.04 -25.84
C THR A 114 -27.71 2.62 -24.43
N MET A 115 -28.51 3.64 -24.08
CA MET A 115 -28.44 4.28 -22.76
C MET A 115 -28.78 3.32 -21.62
N GLN A 116 -29.76 2.43 -21.80
CA GLN A 116 -30.08 1.43 -20.78
C GLN A 116 -28.89 0.52 -20.48
N GLY A 117 -28.21 0.01 -21.52
CA GLY A 117 -27.00 -0.81 -21.34
C GLY A 117 -25.83 -0.06 -20.70
N VAL A 118 -25.69 1.24 -20.98
CA VAL A 118 -24.69 2.10 -20.31
C VAL A 118 -24.99 2.22 -18.81
N TYR A 119 -26.24 2.50 -18.43
CA TYR A 119 -26.62 2.58 -17.03
C TYR A 119 -26.40 1.27 -16.29
N GLU A 120 -26.85 0.14 -16.86
CA GLU A 120 -26.67 -1.19 -16.26
C GLU A 120 -25.19 -1.51 -16.00
N ARG A 121 -24.28 -1.09 -16.90
CA ARG A 121 -22.83 -1.26 -16.71
C ARG A 121 -22.26 -0.35 -15.62
N CYS A 122 -22.68 0.91 -15.56
CA CYS A 122 -22.17 1.86 -14.57
C CYS A 122 -22.77 1.65 -13.17
N GLU A 123 -23.96 1.03 -13.07
CA GLU A 123 -24.56 0.55 -11.82
C GLU A 123 -23.69 -0.50 -11.11
N ALA A 124 -22.70 -1.10 -11.78
CA ALA A 124 -21.74 -2.00 -11.14
C ALA A 124 -21.05 -1.35 -9.92
N LEU A 125 -20.81 -0.04 -9.95
CA LEU A 125 -20.24 0.73 -8.83
C LEU A 125 -21.14 0.79 -7.59
N LEU A 126 -22.43 0.52 -7.75
CA LEU A 126 -23.44 0.52 -6.67
C LEU A 126 -23.63 -0.87 -6.04
N ARG A 127 -22.92 -1.89 -6.51
CA ARG A 127 -23.09 -3.29 -6.11
C ARG A 127 -21.77 -3.87 -5.56
N PRO A 128 -21.82 -5.03 -4.87
CA PRO A 128 -20.60 -5.75 -4.52
C PRO A 128 -19.73 -6.02 -5.76
N PRO A 129 -18.40 -5.89 -5.66
CA PRO A 129 -17.60 -5.71 -4.44
C PRO A 129 -17.34 -4.24 -4.02
N PHE A 130 -17.95 -3.26 -4.68
CA PHE A 130 -17.67 -1.83 -4.46
C PHE A 130 -18.39 -1.25 -3.24
N ASP A 131 -19.45 -1.90 -2.77
CA ASP A 131 -20.30 -1.49 -1.65
C ASP A 131 -19.54 -1.31 -0.31
N VAL A 132 -18.46 -2.08 -0.11
CA VAL A 132 -17.61 -1.97 1.09
C VAL A 132 -16.95 -0.60 1.27
N CYS A 133 -16.85 0.20 0.19
CA CYS A 133 -16.25 1.53 0.20
C CYS A 133 -17.28 2.67 0.26
N HIS A 134 -18.58 2.39 0.05
CA HIS A 134 -19.62 3.43 -0.07
C HIS A 134 -19.71 4.36 1.15
N ALA A 135 -19.36 3.88 2.34
CA ALA A 135 -19.33 4.67 3.57
C ALA A 135 -18.19 5.72 3.61
N TYR A 136 -17.18 5.59 2.75
CA TYR A 136 -15.98 6.43 2.72
C TYR A 136 -15.89 7.27 1.44
N VAL A 137 -16.34 6.73 0.31
CA VAL A 137 -16.34 7.40 -0.99
C VAL A 137 -17.69 7.19 -1.67
N SER A 138 -18.38 8.29 -2.00
CA SER A 138 -19.67 8.23 -2.71
C SER A 138 -19.47 7.67 -4.13
N PRO A 139 -20.20 6.61 -4.53
CA PRO A 139 -20.08 6.04 -5.87
C PRO A 139 -20.82 6.84 -6.95
N LEU A 140 -21.73 7.74 -6.58
CA LEU A 140 -22.62 8.44 -7.52
C LEU A 140 -21.87 9.33 -8.54
N PRO A 141 -20.88 10.16 -8.15
CA PRO A 141 -20.12 10.95 -9.11
C PRO A 141 -19.33 10.08 -10.11
N PHE A 142 -18.84 8.92 -9.63
CA PHE A 142 -18.10 7.97 -10.46
C PHE A 142 -19.03 7.24 -11.45
N ALA A 143 -20.25 6.88 -11.02
CA ALA A 143 -21.26 6.29 -11.90
C ALA A 143 -21.72 7.29 -12.99
N ALA A 144 -21.88 8.56 -12.63
CA ALA A 144 -22.19 9.63 -13.59
C ALA A 144 -21.05 9.84 -14.60
N SER A 145 -19.80 9.84 -14.13
CA SER A 145 -18.61 9.95 -14.99
C SER A 145 -18.47 8.74 -15.93
N CYS A 146 -18.64 7.52 -15.40
CA CYS A 146 -18.69 6.27 -16.17
C CYS A 146 -19.73 6.36 -17.31
N THR A 147 -20.92 6.88 -17.01
CA THR A 147 -22.01 7.01 -17.99
C THR A 147 -21.58 7.94 -19.13
N SER A 148 -21.04 9.11 -18.80
CA SER A 148 -20.53 10.06 -19.78
C SER A 148 -19.43 9.46 -20.66
N ASP A 149 -18.46 8.77 -20.06
CA ASP A 149 -17.33 8.16 -20.78
C ASP A 149 -17.78 7.03 -21.72
N LEU A 150 -18.73 6.21 -21.30
CA LEU A 150 -19.29 5.16 -22.15
C LEU A 150 -20.14 5.71 -23.30
N CYS A 151 -20.84 6.82 -23.10
CA CYS A 151 -21.54 7.51 -24.18
C CYS A 151 -20.59 8.08 -25.23
N GLN A 152 -19.38 8.50 -24.84
CA GLN A 152 -18.35 9.01 -25.77
C GLN A 152 -17.62 7.88 -26.51
N SER A 153 -17.27 6.81 -25.80
CA SER A 153 -16.47 5.70 -26.33
C SER A 153 -17.28 4.65 -27.08
N GLY A 154 -18.62 4.73 -27.06
CA GLY A 154 -19.48 3.73 -27.68
C GLY A 154 -19.59 2.44 -26.85
N SER A 155 -19.59 2.55 -25.52
CA SER A 155 -19.64 1.41 -24.58
C SER A 155 -18.44 0.46 -24.68
N ASP A 156 -17.24 1.01 -24.86
CA ASP A 156 -15.97 0.27 -24.88
C ASP A 156 -15.63 -0.35 -23.51
N GLU A 157 -15.16 -1.60 -23.52
CA GLU A 157 -14.82 -2.35 -22.30
C GLU A 157 -13.62 -1.74 -21.56
N ALA A 158 -12.60 -1.28 -22.29
CA ALA A 158 -11.43 -0.67 -21.67
C ALA A 158 -11.80 0.63 -20.96
N THR A 159 -12.72 1.41 -21.53
CA THR A 159 -13.26 2.64 -20.92
C THR A 159 -14.08 2.32 -19.66
N TRP A 160 -14.94 1.31 -19.71
CA TRP A 160 -15.68 0.85 -18.53
C TRP A 160 -14.74 0.41 -17.40
N CYS A 161 -13.74 -0.42 -17.70
CA CYS A 161 -12.78 -0.88 -16.70
C CYS A 161 -11.90 0.24 -16.14
N ARG A 162 -11.59 1.28 -16.94
CA ARG A 162 -10.93 2.49 -16.43
C ARG A 162 -11.83 3.23 -15.43
N ALA A 163 -13.10 3.44 -15.76
CA ALA A 163 -14.04 4.11 -14.86
C ALA A 163 -14.21 3.35 -13.53
N LEU A 164 -14.28 2.01 -13.56
CA LEU A 164 -14.29 1.19 -12.34
C LEU A 164 -12.99 1.30 -11.54
N ALA A 165 -11.84 1.32 -12.22
CA ALA A 165 -10.54 1.47 -11.59
C ALA A 165 -10.38 2.84 -10.90
N GLU A 166 -10.96 3.91 -11.44
CA GLU A 166 -10.95 5.24 -10.78
C GLU A 166 -11.65 5.22 -9.43
N TYR A 167 -12.80 4.54 -9.33
CA TYR A 167 -13.48 4.39 -8.05
C TYR A 167 -12.67 3.53 -7.08
N ALA A 168 -12.10 2.42 -7.54
CA ALA A 168 -11.21 1.58 -6.73
C ALA A 168 -9.98 2.34 -6.19
N ARG A 169 -9.40 3.22 -7.01
CA ARG A 169 -8.29 4.11 -6.59
C ARG A 169 -8.73 5.11 -5.54
N ALA A 170 -9.89 5.76 -5.72
CA ALA A 170 -10.43 6.68 -4.71
C ALA A 170 -10.63 5.97 -3.36
N CYS A 171 -11.15 4.74 -3.39
CA CYS A 171 -11.26 3.89 -2.21
C CYS A 171 -9.90 3.58 -1.56
N ALA A 172 -8.89 3.22 -2.37
CA ALA A 172 -7.53 3.01 -1.88
C ALA A 172 -6.93 4.27 -1.22
N GLN A 173 -7.12 5.45 -1.82
CA GLN A 173 -6.67 6.73 -1.22
C GLN A 173 -7.41 7.08 0.07
N ALA A 174 -8.67 6.63 0.23
CA ALA A 174 -9.41 6.72 1.49
C ALA A 174 -8.99 5.65 2.53
N GLY A 175 -7.94 4.86 2.25
CA GLY A 175 -7.44 3.80 3.13
C GLY A 175 -8.32 2.54 3.12
N ARG A 176 -9.06 2.30 2.03
CA ARG A 176 -9.94 1.16 1.80
C ARG A 176 -9.69 0.52 0.43
N PRO A 177 -8.51 -0.05 0.18
CA PRO A 177 -8.23 -0.70 -1.10
C PRO A 177 -9.18 -1.88 -1.33
N LEU A 178 -9.81 -1.94 -2.51
CA LEU A 178 -10.76 -2.99 -2.86
C LEU A 178 -10.01 -4.24 -3.32
N GLN A 179 -9.75 -5.19 -2.44
CA GLN A 179 -9.01 -6.39 -2.83
C GLN A 179 -9.86 -7.32 -3.72
N GLY A 180 -9.30 -7.78 -4.83
CA GLY A 180 -9.92 -8.82 -5.67
C GLY A 180 -11.12 -8.40 -6.52
N TRP A 181 -11.45 -7.11 -6.65
CA TRP A 181 -12.62 -6.69 -7.46
C TRP A 181 -12.48 -7.10 -8.94
N ARG A 182 -11.25 -7.09 -9.47
CA ARG A 182 -10.94 -7.51 -10.85
C ARG A 182 -11.12 -9.00 -11.10
N THR A 183 -11.06 -9.84 -10.06
CA THR A 183 -11.29 -11.30 -10.23
C THR A 183 -12.78 -11.61 -10.30
N GLN A 184 -13.63 -10.78 -9.70
CA GLN A 184 -15.09 -10.87 -9.82
C GLN A 184 -15.59 -10.31 -11.16
N LEU A 185 -14.90 -9.28 -11.67
CA LEU A 185 -15.16 -8.67 -12.99
C LEU A 185 -14.03 -9.01 -13.96
N TRP A 186 -14.04 -10.25 -14.45
CA TRP A 186 -12.95 -10.82 -15.24
C TRP A 186 -12.59 -10.02 -16.50
N GLN A 187 -13.52 -9.26 -17.08
CA GLN A 187 -13.24 -8.37 -18.22
C GLN A 187 -12.23 -7.25 -17.87
N CYS A 188 -12.13 -6.90 -16.59
CA CYS A 188 -11.21 -5.89 -16.09
C CYS A 188 -9.93 -6.48 -15.47
N THR A 189 -9.66 -7.77 -15.70
CA THR A 189 -8.42 -8.42 -15.25
C THR A 189 -7.23 -7.78 -15.94
N VAL A 190 -6.22 -7.41 -15.15
CA VAL A 190 -4.95 -6.89 -15.69
C VAL A 190 -3.92 -8.01 -15.67
N HIS A 191 -3.35 -8.29 -16.84
CA HIS A 191 -2.22 -9.19 -16.98
C HIS A 191 -0.92 -8.40 -17.02
N CYS A 192 -0.06 -8.64 -16.04
CA CYS A 192 1.26 -8.04 -15.98
C CYS A 192 2.14 -8.53 -17.13
N LYS A 193 2.91 -7.62 -17.72
CA LYS A 193 3.83 -7.92 -18.83
C LYS A 193 4.89 -8.94 -18.39
N GLU A 194 5.41 -8.77 -17.19
CA GLU A 194 6.32 -9.69 -16.53
C GLU A 194 5.54 -10.82 -15.84
N LYS A 195 5.85 -12.07 -16.18
CA LYS A 195 5.10 -13.25 -15.69
C LYS A 195 5.16 -13.45 -14.17
N ASP A 196 6.24 -12.99 -13.55
CA ASP A 196 6.43 -13.10 -12.11
C ASP A 196 5.77 -11.95 -11.34
N PHE A 197 5.16 -10.98 -12.03
CA PHE A 197 4.54 -9.83 -11.39
C PHE A 197 3.04 -10.06 -11.23
N THR A 198 2.48 -9.53 -10.15
CA THR A 198 1.05 -9.58 -9.88
C THR A 198 0.48 -8.18 -9.74
N TYR A 199 -0.73 -8.00 -10.27
CA TYR A 199 -1.45 -6.75 -10.15
C TYR A 199 -1.94 -6.58 -8.72
N ASN A 200 -1.70 -5.40 -8.14
CA ASN A 200 -2.17 -5.03 -6.82
C ASN A 200 -2.90 -3.69 -6.92
N GLU A 201 -3.99 -3.54 -6.17
CA GLU A 201 -4.82 -2.33 -6.19
C GLU A 201 -4.24 -1.19 -5.36
N CYS A 202 -3.29 -1.50 -4.46
CA CYS A 202 -2.67 -0.52 -3.58
C CYS A 202 -1.36 -1.08 -3.05
N ILE A 203 -0.24 -0.60 -3.58
CA ILE A 203 1.09 -0.82 -3.01
C ILE A 203 1.71 0.54 -2.69
N ALA A 204 2.42 0.61 -1.56
CA ALA A 204 3.13 1.81 -1.15
C ALA A 204 3.99 2.35 -2.31
N CYS A 205 4.12 3.69 -2.41
CA CYS A 205 4.90 4.36 -3.47
C CYS A 205 6.41 4.04 -3.48
N CYS A 206 6.83 3.03 -2.71
CA CYS A 206 8.19 2.63 -2.39
C CYS A 206 8.36 1.11 -2.20
N PRO A 207 8.02 0.30 -3.20
CA PRO A 207 8.29 -1.14 -3.13
C PRO A 207 9.80 -1.39 -3.13
N ALA A 208 10.23 -2.45 -2.43
CA ALA A 208 11.62 -2.90 -2.47
C ALA A 208 12.03 -3.26 -3.91
N SER A 209 13.19 -2.78 -4.35
CA SER A 209 13.75 -3.10 -5.67
C SER A 209 15.25 -3.40 -5.57
N CYS A 210 15.79 -4.14 -6.55
CA CYS A 210 17.20 -4.52 -6.59
C CYS A 210 18.17 -3.32 -6.81
N GLN A 211 17.66 -2.12 -7.12
CA GLN A 211 18.49 -0.93 -7.28
C GLN A 211 18.78 -0.32 -5.90
N SER A 212 20.07 -0.16 -5.59
CA SER A 212 20.55 0.37 -4.31
C SER A 212 20.07 1.81 -4.05
N ARG A 213 19.47 2.03 -2.87
CA ARG A 213 19.29 3.33 -2.18
C ARG A 213 18.78 4.47 -3.08
N THR A 214 17.71 4.28 -3.83
CA THR A 214 16.88 5.45 -4.17
C THR A 214 16.21 5.91 -2.88
N SER A 215 16.48 7.15 -2.44
CA SER A 215 15.74 7.75 -1.34
C SER A 215 14.27 7.74 -1.73
N CYS A 216 13.53 6.87 -1.06
CA CYS A 216 12.10 6.78 -1.21
C CYS A 216 11.49 8.16 -1.09
N VAL A 217 10.71 8.52 -2.11
CA VAL A 217 9.91 9.72 -2.05
C VAL A 217 8.78 9.37 -1.09
N ASP A 218 8.84 9.85 0.16
CA ASP A 218 7.72 9.81 1.11
C ASP A 218 6.56 10.57 0.48
N SER A 219 5.77 9.86 -0.32
CA SER A 219 4.72 10.43 -1.15
C SER A 219 3.52 10.74 -0.29
N GLU A 220 2.91 11.90 -0.52
CA GLU A 220 1.58 12.17 0.03
C GLU A 220 0.55 11.17 -0.53
N ILE A 221 0.77 10.65 -1.74
CA ILE A 221 -0.05 9.57 -2.30
C ILE A 221 0.25 8.28 -1.54
N ALA A 222 -0.76 7.76 -0.83
CA ALA A 222 -0.60 6.64 0.09
C ALA A 222 -0.13 5.36 -0.62
N CYS A 223 -0.72 5.07 -1.77
CA CYS A 223 -0.38 3.94 -2.62
C CYS A 223 -0.77 4.18 -4.08
N VAL A 224 -0.25 3.33 -4.96
CA VAL A 224 -0.60 3.28 -6.39
C VAL A 224 -0.86 1.84 -6.81
N ASP A 225 -1.85 1.65 -7.68
CA ASP A 225 -2.16 0.34 -8.26
C ASP A 225 -1.18 -0.02 -9.37
N GLY A 226 -1.06 -1.31 -9.69
CA GLY A 226 -0.27 -1.79 -10.82
C GLY A 226 0.45 -3.11 -10.55
N CYS A 227 1.43 -3.42 -11.39
CA CYS A 227 2.14 -4.70 -11.37
C CYS A 227 3.40 -4.63 -10.51
N TYR A 228 3.49 -5.54 -9.53
CA TYR A 228 4.59 -5.59 -8.56
C TYR A 228 5.04 -7.02 -8.30
N CYS A 229 6.13 -7.15 -7.54
CA CYS A 229 6.58 -8.44 -7.02
C CYS A 229 5.46 -9.11 -6.19
N PRO A 230 5.26 -10.43 -6.31
CA PRO A 230 4.13 -11.14 -5.73
C PRO A 230 4.28 -11.42 -4.23
N ASN A 231 5.28 -10.83 -3.57
CA ASN A 231 5.58 -11.10 -2.18
C ASN A 231 5.63 -9.79 -1.44
N ALA A 232 4.93 -9.69 -0.32
CA ALA A 232 5.16 -8.60 0.60
C ALA A 232 6.39 -8.90 1.43
N GLU A 233 7.16 -7.85 1.70
CA GLU A 233 8.39 -7.91 2.48
C GLU A 233 8.24 -7.03 3.72
N CYS A 234 8.34 -7.65 4.89
CA CYS A 234 8.58 -6.97 6.14
C CYS A 234 10.09 -6.97 6.41
N SER A 235 10.64 -5.88 6.93
CA SER A 235 12.07 -5.79 7.25
C SER A 235 12.34 -5.31 8.66
N VAL A 236 13.41 -5.83 9.24
CA VAL A 236 14.02 -5.33 10.48
C VAL A 236 15.46 -4.98 10.16
N THR A 237 15.84 -3.73 10.39
CA THR A 237 17.19 -3.21 10.11
C THR A 237 17.77 -2.52 11.33
N GLY A 238 19.06 -2.73 11.59
CA GLY A 238 19.72 -2.17 12.77
C GLY A 238 19.04 -2.62 14.08
N ASP A 239 18.52 -3.85 14.11
CA ASP A 239 17.84 -4.53 15.23
C ASP A 239 16.51 -3.92 15.73
N ILE A 240 16.24 -2.64 15.47
CA ILE A 240 15.11 -1.90 16.06
C ILE A 240 14.23 -1.16 15.05
N HIS A 241 14.64 -1.04 13.78
CA HIS A 241 13.86 -0.35 12.75
C HIS A 241 13.05 -1.34 11.92
N PHE A 242 11.74 -1.23 12.00
CA PHE A 242 10.78 -2.11 11.35
C PHE A 242 10.15 -1.43 10.15
N THR A 243 9.89 -2.20 9.10
CA THR A 243 8.99 -1.86 8.00
C THR A 243 7.99 -3.00 7.84
N THR A 244 6.69 -2.72 7.96
CA THR A 244 5.62 -3.72 7.82
C THR A 244 5.46 -4.19 6.37
N PHE A 245 4.65 -5.24 6.15
CA PHE A 245 4.31 -5.72 4.82
C PHE A 245 3.68 -4.65 3.93
N ASP A 246 2.90 -3.74 4.52
CA ASP A 246 2.21 -2.66 3.82
C ASP A 246 3.05 -1.38 3.73
N GLY A 247 4.27 -1.39 4.29
CA GLY A 247 5.27 -0.32 4.14
C GLY A 247 5.35 0.68 5.29
N ARG A 248 4.60 0.49 6.38
CA ARG A 248 4.67 1.36 7.55
C ARG A 248 6.01 1.19 8.27
N ARG A 249 6.72 2.30 8.47
CA ARG A 249 8.02 2.32 9.17
C ARG A 249 7.84 2.76 10.62
N TYR A 250 8.51 2.08 11.54
CA TYR A 250 8.54 2.47 12.96
C TYR A 250 9.81 1.95 13.64
N THR A 251 10.12 2.50 14.81
CA THR A 251 11.28 2.10 15.61
C THR A 251 10.81 1.60 16.96
N PHE A 252 11.27 0.42 17.37
CA PHE A 252 10.86 -0.21 18.62
C PHE A 252 12.07 -0.87 19.32
N PRO A 253 12.74 -0.14 20.23
CA PRO A 253 13.86 -0.68 20.99
C PRO A 253 13.34 -1.43 22.22
N ALA A 254 13.24 -2.75 22.11
CA ALA A 254 12.81 -3.59 23.24
C ALA A 254 13.45 -4.99 23.21
N THR A 255 13.68 -5.53 24.40
CA THR A 255 14.41 -6.79 24.63
C THR A 255 13.45 -7.87 25.11
N CYS A 256 12.87 -8.62 24.18
CA CYS A 256 12.00 -9.77 24.43
C CYS A 256 11.92 -10.65 23.18
N GLN A 257 11.15 -11.74 23.26
CA GLN A 257 10.69 -12.48 22.09
C GLN A 257 9.39 -11.87 21.56
N TYR A 258 9.37 -11.54 20.28
CA TYR A 258 8.26 -10.93 19.57
C TYR A 258 7.81 -11.78 18.39
N ILE A 259 6.53 -11.69 18.06
CA ILE A 259 5.99 -12.27 16.82
C ILE A 259 6.16 -11.22 15.73
N LEU A 260 7.02 -11.50 14.76
CA LEU A 260 7.13 -10.68 13.55
C LEU A 260 5.87 -10.83 12.71
N ALA A 261 5.54 -12.07 12.34
CA ALA A 261 4.29 -12.38 11.68
C ALA A 261 3.82 -13.78 12.06
N LYS A 262 2.51 -13.95 12.16
CA LYS A 262 1.84 -15.24 12.35
C LYS A 262 0.59 -15.26 11.49
N SER A 263 0.23 -16.43 10.96
CA SER A 263 -1.06 -16.55 10.28
C SER A 263 -2.24 -16.49 11.26
N ARG A 264 -3.21 -15.62 10.99
CA ARG A 264 -4.29 -15.25 11.91
C ARG A 264 -5.33 -16.36 12.05
N SER A 265 -5.80 -16.89 10.93
CA SER A 265 -6.89 -17.87 10.87
C SER A 265 -6.39 -19.30 11.02
N SER A 266 -5.29 -19.63 10.34
CA SER A 266 -4.86 -21.01 10.13
C SER A 266 -3.80 -21.49 11.12
N GLY A 267 -3.00 -20.58 11.71
CA GLY A 267 -1.85 -20.97 12.53
C GLY A 267 -0.74 -21.73 11.77
N THR A 268 -0.76 -21.70 10.44
CA THR A 268 0.17 -22.39 9.53
C THR A 268 1.62 -21.95 9.69
N PHE A 269 1.88 -20.69 10.03
CA PHE A 269 3.24 -20.23 10.28
C PHE A 269 3.29 -19.23 11.43
N THR A 270 4.46 -19.15 12.08
CA THR A 270 4.80 -18.13 13.06
C THR A 270 6.29 -17.83 12.93
N VAL A 271 6.62 -16.56 12.74
CA VAL A 271 8.00 -16.06 12.71
C VAL A 271 8.22 -15.21 13.94
N THR A 272 9.22 -15.54 14.74
CA THR A 272 9.56 -14.81 15.96
C THR A 272 10.95 -14.19 15.89
N LEU A 273 11.08 -13.02 16.50
CA LEU A 273 12.33 -12.30 16.71
C LEU A 273 12.63 -12.23 18.20
N GLN A 274 13.79 -12.70 18.63
CA GLN A 274 14.24 -12.55 20.01
C GLN A 274 15.31 -11.47 20.09
N ASN A 275 15.01 -10.38 20.78
CA ASN A 275 15.96 -9.31 21.07
C ASN A 275 16.45 -9.41 22.52
N ALA A 276 17.74 -9.21 22.72
CA ALA A 276 18.39 -9.22 24.04
C ALA A 276 19.16 -7.90 24.26
N PRO A 277 19.38 -7.50 25.53
CA PRO A 277 20.21 -6.35 25.84
C PRO A 277 21.63 -6.52 25.29
N CYS A 278 22.15 -5.49 24.63
CA CYS A 278 23.48 -5.49 24.04
C CYS A 278 24.17 -4.12 24.16
N GLY A 279 25.46 -4.09 23.83
CA GLY A 279 26.32 -2.90 23.98
C GLY A 279 26.95 -2.80 25.37
N LEU A 280 27.94 -1.91 25.51
CA LEU A 280 28.75 -1.76 26.74
C LEU A 280 27.91 -1.44 27.98
N ASN A 281 26.83 -0.67 27.79
CA ASN A 281 25.93 -0.24 28.87
C ASN A 281 24.62 -1.04 28.96
N GLN A 282 24.42 -2.06 28.10
CA GLN A 282 23.15 -2.78 27.95
C GLN A 282 21.94 -1.93 27.53
N ASP A 283 22.19 -0.73 26.99
CA ASP A 283 21.14 0.20 26.53
C ASP A 283 20.61 -0.14 25.12
N GLY A 284 21.27 -1.07 24.41
CA GLY A 284 20.86 -1.52 23.08
C GLY A 284 19.96 -2.76 23.14
N ALA A 285 19.16 -2.97 22.10
CA ALA A 285 18.42 -4.21 21.86
C ALA A 285 18.92 -4.82 20.55
N CYS A 286 19.60 -5.97 20.63
CA CYS A 286 20.16 -6.66 19.46
C CYS A 286 19.41 -7.96 19.18
N VAL A 287 19.31 -8.33 17.90
CA VAL A 287 18.73 -9.59 17.49
C VAL A 287 19.60 -10.76 17.95
N GLN A 288 19.06 -11.57 18.85
CA GLN A 288 19.69 -12.79 19.36
C GLN A 288 19.33 -14.01 18.50
N SER A 289 18.06 -14.13 18.10
CA SER A 289 17.62 -15.22 17.24
C SER A 289 16.36 -14.88 16.44
N VAL A 290 16.20 -15.59 15.33
CA VAL A 290 15.00 -15.56 14.48
C VAL A 290 14.52 -16.99 14.31
N SER A 291 13.26 -17.27 14.64
CA SER A 291 12.70 -18.62 14.52
C SER A 291 11.51 -18.64 13.58
N VAL A 292 11.45 -19.67 12.73
CA VAL A 292 10.32 -19.96 11.85
C VAL A 292 9.69 -21.27 12.31
N ILE A 293 8.42 -21.24 12.68
CA ILE A 293 7.65 -22.37 13.20
C ILE A 293 6.47 -22.62 12.27
N LEU A 294 6.30 -23.86 11.80
CA LEU A 294 5.18 -24.25 10.93
C LEU A 294 4.13 -25.06 11.69
N HIS A 295 2.86 -24.79 11.39
CA HIS A 295 1.67 -25.45 11.94
C HIS A 295 1.62 -25.49 13.48
N GLN A 296 2.29 -24.56 14.15
CA GLN A 296 2.48 -24.54 15.61
C GLN A 296 3.12 -25.83 16.16
N ASP A 297 3.84 -26.59 15.33
CA ASP A 297 4.59 -27.78 15.74
C ASP A 297 6.05 -27.38 16.04
N PRO A 298 6.53 -27.51 17.29
CA PRO A 298 7.94 -27.27 17.63
C PRO A 298 8.90 -28.20 16.88
N ARG A 299 8.41 -29.35 16.40
CA ARG A 299 9.16 -30.27 15.52
C ARG A 299 9.17 -29.81 14.06
N ARG A 300 8.64 -28.64 13.75
CA ARG A 300 8.76 -27.97 12.45
C ARG A 300 9.24 -26.54 12.69
N GLN A 301 10.35 -26.43 13.41
CA GLN A 301 10.98 -25.17 13.77
C GLN A 301 12.42 -25.10 13.25
N VAL A 302 12.76 -23.95 12.67
CA VAL A 302 14.13 -23.55 12.34
C VAL A 302 14.47 -22.29 13.13
N THR A 303 15.55 -22.28 13.88
CA THR A 303 16.07 -21.10 14.60
C THR A 303 17.41 -20.68 14.00
N LEU A 304 17.53 -19.41 13.61
CA LEU A 304 18.77 -18.75 13.20
C LEU A 304 19.29 -17.94 14.39
N THR A 305 20.53 -18.15 14.79
CA THR A 305 21.11 -17.48 15.97
C THR A 305 22.09 -16.38 15.58
N GLN A 306 22.32 -15.44 16.50
CA GLN A 306 23.37 -14.43 16.38
C GLN A 306 24.78 -15.05 16.34
N ALA A 307 24.98 -16.25 16.90
CA ALA A 307 26.26 -16.97 16.75
C ALA A 307 26.52 -17.43 15.31
N GLY A 308 25.49 -17.41 14.44
CA GLY A 308 25.55 -17.95 13.08
C GLY A 308 25.11 -19.41 12.97
N ASP A 309 24.64 -19.99 14.07
CA ASP A 309 24.15 -21.36 14.11
C ASP A 309 22.73 -21.44 13.57
N VAL A 310 22.45 -22.52 12.84
CA VAL A 310 21.12 -22.90 12.36
C VAL A 310 20.69 -24.13 13.12
N LEU A 311 19.60 -24.02 13.89
CA LEU A 311 19.09 -25.08 14.75
C LEU A 311 17.76 -25.61 14.20
N LEU A 312 17.66 -26.93 14.04
CA LEU A 312 16.39 -27.62 13.82
C LEU A 312 15.82 -28.05 15.16
N PHE A 313 14.51 -27.85 15.34
CA PHE A 313 13.77 -28.17 16.57
C PHE A 313 14.40 -27.55 17.82
N ASP A 314 15.10 -26.42 17.65
CA ASP A 314 15.84 -25.68 18.67
C ASP A 314 16.96 -26.44 19.40
N GLN A 315 17.37 -27.61 18.87
CA GLN A 315 18.35 -28.49 19.51
C GLN A 315 19.46 -28.93 18.57
N TYR A 316 19.13 -29.24 17.32
CA TYR A 316 20.06 -29.87 16.38
C TYR A 316 20.70 -28.82 15.48
N LYS A 317 21.98 -28.52 15.72
CA LYS A 317 22.76 -27.64 14.85
C LYS A 317 23.02 -28.32 13.51
N ILE A 318 22.68 -27.64 12.43
CA ILE A 318 22.94 -28.09 11.05
C ILE A 318 23.85 -27.12 10.31
N THR A 319 24.45 -27.61 9.22
CA THR A 319 25.26 -26.78 8.32
C THR A 319 24.53 -26.67 6.97
N PRO A 320 24.15 -25.45 6.52
CA PRO A 320 23.54 -25.27 5.20
C PRO A 320 24.50 -25.72 4.06
N PRO A 321 23.98 -26.26 2.93
CA PRO A 321 22.57 -26.34 2.57
C PRO A 321 21.82 -27.48 3.28
N TYR A 322 20.54 -27.27 3.56
CA TYR A 322 19.63 -28.26 4.14
C TYR A 322 18.28 -28.17 3.45
N THR A 323 17.66 -29.31 3.13
CA THR A 323 16.34 -29.36 2.51
C THR A 323 15.56 -30.56 3.02
N ASP A 324 14.29 -30.36 3.39
CA ASP A 324 13.31 -31.39 3.71
C ASP A 324 11.95 -31.10 3.05
N ASP A 325 10.85 -31.71 3.52
CA ASP A 325 9.49 -31.48 3.00
C ASP A 325 8.94 -30.08 3.33
N ALA A 326 9.49 -29.41 4.33
CA ALA A 326 8.99 -28.19 4.93
C ALA A 326 9.89 -26.97 4.68
N PHE A 327 11.21 -27.15 4.68
CA PHE A 327 12.24 -26.12 4.70
C PHE A 327 13.32 -26.36 3.63
N GLU A 328 13.74 -25.29 2.97
CA GLU A 328 14.95 -25.19 2.16
C GLU A 328 15.83 -24.08 2.75
N ILE A 329 16.99 -24.44 3.28
CA ILE A 329 17.94 -23.54 3.94
C ILE A 329 19.20 -23.46 3.11
N ARG A 330 19.56 -22.26 2.65
CA ARG A 330 20.72 -22.04 1.78
C ARG A 330 21.46 -20.76 2.12
N ARG A 331 22.79 -20.81 2.01
CA ARG A 331 23.65 -19.63 2.01
C ARG A 331 23.65 -19.04 0.59
N LEU A 332 23.14 -17.83 0.42
CA LEU A 332 23.05 -17.17 -0.89
C LEU A 332 24.32 -16.38 -1.22
N SER A 333 24.97 -15.85 -0.19
CA SER A 333 26.24 -15.13 -0.30
C SER A 333 27.04 -15.31 0.99
N SER A 334 28.22 -14.68 1.10
CA SER A 334 28.94 -14.58 2.37
C SER A 334 28.11 -13.92 3.49
N VAL A 335 27.08 -13.15 3.10
CA VAL A 335 26.29 -12.28 3.98
C VAL A 335 24.92 -12.91 4.29
N PHE A 336 24.17 -13.33 3.27
CA PHE A 336 22.78 -13.73 3.44
C PHE A 336 22.60 -15.24 3.58
N LEU A 337 21.92 -15.63 4.67
CA LEU A 337 21.31 -16.94 4.82
C LEU A 337 19.81 -16.86 4.52
N ARG A 338 19.31 -17.78 3.69
CA ARG A 338 17.89 -17.90 3.35
C ARG A 338 17.28 -19.14 3.98
N VAL A 339 16.12 -18.99 4.62
CA VAL A 339 15.19 -20.07 4.97
C VAL A 339 13.94 -19.88 4.10
N ARG A 340 13.60 -20.87 3.29
CA ARG A 340 12.37 -20.92 2.49
C ARG A 340 11.49 -22.05 3.00
N THR A 341 10.19 -21.82 3.10
CA THR A 341 9.23 -22.84 3.49
C THR A 341 8.33 -23.26 2.33
N ASN A 342 7.73 -24.44 2.43
CA ASN A 342 6.72 -24.95 1.49
C ASN A 342 5.38 -24.19 1.57
N VAL A 343 5.13 -23.47 2.67
CA VAL A 343 3.93 -22.64 2.88
C VAL A 343 4.09 -21.19 2.39
N GLY A 344 5.17 -20.88 1.69
CA GLY A 344 5.36 -19.55 1.10
C GLY A 344 5.87 -18.48 2.06
N VAL A 345 6.62 -18.90 3.09
CA VAL A 345 7.34 -17.98 3.99
C VAL A 345 8.82 -18.04 3.66
N ARG A 346 9.46 -16.88 3.51
CA ARG A 346 10.89 -16.78 3.24
C ARG A 346 11.54 -15.77 4.18
N VAL A 347 12.60 -16.20 4.85
CA VAL A 347 13.42 -15.36 5.71
C VAL A 347 14.80 -15.21 5.08
N LEU A 348 15.26 -13.98 4.88
CA LEU A 348 16.64 -13.66 4.56
C LEU A 348 17.26 -12.95 5.75
N TYR A 349 18.32 -13.52 6.30
CA TYR A 349 19.01 -12.98 7.47
C TYR A 349 20.46 -12.70 7.14
N ASP A 350 20.85 -11.44 7.31
CA ASP A 350 22.22 -10.96 7.35
C ASP A 350 22.51 -10.52 8.79
N ARG A 351 23.22 -11.40 9.48
CA ARG A 351 23.66 -11.18 10.85
C ARG A 351 24.62 -9.99 10.96
N GLU A 352 25.55 -9.83 10.03
CA GLU A 352 26.64 -8.86 10.16
C GLU A 352 26.18 -7.43 9.83
N GLY A 353 25.31 -7.29 8.82
CA GLY A 353 24.68 -6.02 8.51
C GLY A 353 23.41 -5.72 9.33
N LEU A 354 23.02 -6.60 10.26
CA LEU A 354 21.81 -6.46 11.09
C LEU A 354 20.54 -6.26 10.24
N ARG A 355 20.38 -7.09 9.20
CA ARG A 355 19.24 -7.03 8.26
C ARG A 355 18.48 -8.34 8.29
N LEU A 356 17.18 -8.24 8.53
CA LEU A 356 16.24 -9.34 8.45
C LEU A 356 15.13 -8.95 7.48
N TYR A 357 14.90 -9.78 6.47
CA TYR A 357 13.78 -9.64 5.54
C TYR A 357 12.88 -10.86 5.66
N LEU A 358 11.61 -10.63 5.96
CA LEU A 358 10.56 -11.61 5.98
C LEU A 358 9.66 -11.38 4.78
N GLN A 359 9.61 -12.34 3.87
CA GLN A 359 8.75 -12.35 2.70
C GLN A 359 7.64 -13.39 2.87
N VAL A 360 6.41 -13.02 2.52
CA VAL A 360 5.26 -13.93 2.50
C VAL A 360 4.58 -13.89 1.14
N ASP A 361 4.12 -15.06 0.67
CA ASP A 361 3.33 -15.19 -0.56
C ASP A 361 1.98 -14.45 -0.45
N GLN A 362 1.42 -13.99 -1.58
CA GLN A 362 0.09 -13.31 -1.62
C GLN A 362 -1.06 -14.11 -1.01
N ARG A 363 -0.94 -15.44 -0.89
CA ARG A 363 -1.95 -16.28 -0.24
C ARG A 363 -2.21 -15.88 1.23
N TRP A 364 -1.32 -15.10 1.82
CA TRP A 364 -1.38 -14.62 3.20
C TRP A 364 -1.93 -13.19 3.34
N VAL A 365 -2.40 -12.56 2.25
CA VAL A 365 -3.08 -11.26 2.31
C VAL A 365 -4.24 -11.31 3.31
N GLU A 366 -4.34 -10.32 4.19
CA GLU A 366 -5.30 -10.20 5.31
C GLU A 366 -5.25 -11.31 6.39
N ASP A 367 -4.40 -12.32 6.21
CA ASP A 367 -4.23 -13.43 7.17
C ASP A 367 -2.94 -13.32 7.98
N THR A 368 -2.31 -12.14 8.05
CA THR A 368 -1.12 -11.93 8.90
C THR A 368 -1.43 -11.05 10.10
N VAL A 369 -0.75 -11.32 11.21
CA VAL A 369 -0.74 -10.47 12.42
C VAL A 369 0.65 -10.48 13.05
N GLY A 370 1.05 -9.39 13.70
CA GLY A 370 2.32 -9.27 14.41
C GLY A 370 2.96 -7.90 14.18
N LEU A 371 4.25 -7.78 14.48
CA LEU A 371 5.03 -6.57 14.24
C LEU A 371 5.12 -6.19 12.75
N CYS A 372 4.90 -7.14 11.84
CA CYS A 372 4.90 -6.91 10.40
C CYS A 372 3.56 -6.49 9.81
N GLY A 373 2.52 -6.27 10.63
CA GLY A 373 1.23 -5.75 10.17
C GLY A 373 0.24 -6.81 9.71
N THR A 374 -0.75 -6.38 8.93
CA THR A 374 -1.90 -7.18 8.47
C THR A 374 -1.77 -7.72 7.05
N PHE A 375 -0.90 -7.10 6.23
CA PHE A 375 -0.68 -7.43 4.83
C PHE A 375 -1.96 -7.31 4.00
N ASN A 376 -2.57 -6.11 3.99
CA ASN A 376 -3.79 -5.84 3.23
C ASN A 376 -3.70 -4.56 2.37
N GLY A 377 -2.51 -3.94 2.29
CA GLY A 377 -2.26 -2.68 1.62
C GLY A 377 -2.63 -1.43 2.42
N ASN A 378 -3.11 -1.57 3.66
CA ASN A 378 -3.54 -0.46 4.50
C ASN A 378 -2.61 -0.25 5.72
N THR A 379 -1.62 0.62 5.54
CA THR A 379 -0.67 0.98 6.62
C THR A 379 -1.33 1.53 7.89
N GLN A 380 -2.55 2.08 7.81
CA GLN A 380 -3.22 2.63 9.00
C GLN A 380 -3.65 1.55 9.97
N ASP A 381 -3.83 0.32 9.51
CA ASP A 381 -4.35 -0.79 10.30
C ASP A 381 -3.28 -1.84 10.68
N ASP A 382 -2.03 -1.59 10.30
CA ASP A 382 -0.88 -2.44 10.68
C ASP A 382 -0.68 -2.61 12.19
N PHE A 383 -1.23 -1.69 13.00
CA PHE A 383 -1.17 -1.77 14.46
C PHE A 383 -2.48 -2.31 15.09
N LEU A 384 -3.34 -2.93 14.29
CA LEU A 384 -4.53 -3.60 14.81
C LEU A 384 -4.15 -4.77 15.72
N TYR A 385 -4.74 -4.75 16.92
CA TYR A 385 -4.57 -5.75 17.96
C TYR A 385 -5.33 -7.05 17.67
N VAL A 386 -4.74 -8.19 18.03
CA VAL A 386 -5.41 -9.51 17.99
C VAL A 386 -6.38 -9.62 19.18
N PRO A 387 -7.71 -9.76 18.98
CA PRO A 387 -8.63 -10.06 20.08
C PRO A 387 -8.50 -11.54 20.47
N LEU A 388 -8.29 -11.83 21.76
CA LEU A 388 -8.35 -13.20 22.28
C LEU A 388 -9.81 -13.70 22.34
N PRO A 389 -10.08 -15.02 22.19
CA PRO A 389 -11.43 -15.57 22.28
C PRO A 389 -12.04 -15.32 23.67
N ARG A 390 -13.26 -14.75 23.70
CA ARG A 390 -14.01 -14.46 24.93
C ARG A 390 -14.36 -15.76 25.67
N ASN A 391 -13.84 -15.93 26.90
CA ASN A 391 -14.49 -16.81 27.86
C ASN A 391 -14.52 -16.22 29.28
N ARG A 392 -15.76 -16.01 29.73
CA ARG A 392 -16.32 -15.77 31.08
C ARG A 392 -16.00 -14.47 31.85
N LYS A 393 -17.11 -13.79 32.14
CA LYS A 393 -17.37 -12.59 32.95
C LYS A 393 -16.43 -12.38 34.15
N ALA A 394 -15.82 -11.20 34.21
CA ALA A 394 -15.46 -10.54 35.46
C ALA A 394 -15.97 -9.08 35.39
N LYS A 395 -16.88 -8.71 36.29
CA LYS A 395 -17.29 -7.32 36.53
C LYS A 395 -16.13 -6.59 37.22
N GLY A 396 -15.85 -5.37 36.78
CA GLY A 396 -14.82 -4.49 37.34
C GLY A 396 -13.76 -4.14 36.31
N ARG A 397 -13.55 -2.83 36.10
CA ARG A 397 -12.55 -2.21 35.20
C ARG A 397 -11.29 -3.07 35.05
N ARG A 398 -11.07 -3.70 33.88
CA ARG A 398 -9.83 -4.44 33.57
C ARG A 398 -9.41 -4.29 32.11
N VAL A 399 -8.25 -3.64 31.94
CA VAL A 399 -7.28 -3.85 30.87
C VAL A 399 -6.55 -5.15 31.20
N LEU A 400 -6.54 -6.15 30.31
CA LEU A 400 -5.71 -7.35 30.45
C LEU A 400 -5.59 -8.15 29.13
N CYS A 401 -4.59 -9.01 29.09
CA CYS A 401 -3.63 -9.16 28.01
C CYS A 401 -3.26 -10.63 27.71
N GLY A 402 -2.51 -10.88 26.63
CA GLY A 402 -2.19 -12.23 26.13
C GLY A 402 -1.07 -12.96 26.87
N LYS A 403 -1.42 -14.12 27.44
CA LYS A 403 -0.52 -15.16 27.95
C LYS A 403 -0.18 -16.17 26.84
N VAL A 404 1.09 -16.57 26.75
CA VAL A 404 1.50 -17.92 26.33
C VAL A 404 2.22 -18.56 27.53
N SER A 405 1.94 -19.83 27.85
CA SER A 405 2.54 -20.63 28.94
C SER A 405 3.02 -21.95 28.32
N ARG A 406 4.27 -22.39 28.55
CA ARG A 406 4.76 -23.03 29.78
C ARG A 406 6.23 -22.70 30.07
N ASP A 407 6.51 -22.62 31.37
CA ASP A 407 7.79 -22.50 32.06
C ASP A 407 8.59 -21.18 32.05
N THR A 408 9.32 -21.03 33.15
CA THR A 408 9.84 -19.84 33.81
C THR A 408 10.95 -19.09 33.07
N THR A 409 10.67 -17.88 32.59
CA THR A 409 11.45 -16.65 32.79
C THR A 409 10.72 -15.45 32.14
N ARG A 410 10.72 -14.31 32.86
CA ARG A 410 10.09 -12.99 32.60
C ARG A 410 9.29 -12.78 31.29
N LYS A 411 7.97 -12.60 31.41
CA LYS A 411 7.02 -12.22 30.35
C LYS A 411 6.71 -10.72 30.44
N CYS A 412 6.88 -9.96 29.35
CA CYS A 412 6.46 -8.56 29.27
C CYS A 412 5.37 -8.35 28.21
N LEU A 413 4.49 -7.42 28.55
CA LEU A 413 3.22 -7.10 27.93
C LEU A 413 3.37 -6.05 26.82
N LEU A 414 2.49 -6.09 25.81
CA LEU A 414 2.41 -5.08 24.76
C LEU A 414 2.29 -3.67 25.36
N TRP A 415 3.18 -2.78 24.92
CA TRP A 415 2.98 -1.34 24.93
C TRP A 415 3.02 -0.88 23.47
N ALA A 416 1.91 -0.33 22.98
CA ALA A 416 1.92 0.53 21.80
C ALA A 416 2.23 1.97 22.28
N PRO A 417 3.00 2.78 21.54
CA PRO A 417 3.12 4.19 21.86
C PRO A 417 1.74 4.85 21.78
N ALA A 418 1.34 5.52 22.84
CA ALA A 418 0.18 6.40 22.82
C ALA A 418 0.41 7.45 21.73
N VAL A 419 -0.53 7.56 20.79
CA VAL A 419 -0.64 8.74 19.93
C VAL A 419 -0.72 9.95 20.87
N PRO A 420 0.15 10.96 20.73
CA PRO A 420 -0.01 12.17 21.53
C PRO A 420 -1.37 12.77 21.17
N HIS A 421 -2.30 12.72 22.12
CA HIS A 421 -3.50 13.52 22.07
C HIS A 421 -3.06 14.98 22.01
N VAL A 422 -3.15 15.58 20.83
CA VAL A 422 -3.37 17.02 20.73
C VAL A 422 -4.77 17.23 21.27
N GLN A 423 -4.86 17.76 22.49
CA GLN A 423 -6.12 18.23 23.06
C GLN A 423 -6.54 19.54 22.37
N PRO A 424 -7.86 19.81 22.32
CA PRO A 424 -8.50 20.71 21.35
C PRO A 424 -8.09 22.18 21.43
#